data_AF-A0A433E8L1-F1
#
_entry.id   AF-A0A433E8L1-F1
#
_cell.length_a   1.000
_cell.length_b   1.000
_cell.length_c   1.000
_cell.angle_alpha   90.00
_cell.angle_beta   90.00
_cell.angle_gamma   90.00
#
_symmetry.space_group_name_H-M   'P 1'
#
loop_
_entity.id
_entity.type
_entity.pdbx_description
1 polymer ?
#
loop_
_entity_poly.entity_id
_entity_poly.type
_entity_poly.pdbx_seq_one_letter_code
_entity_poly.pdbx_strand_id
1 'polypeptide(L)'
;MARRRKSSERLFTLHIARTRDINYPNFLRANADAERIAFVDETYYAPRTDKTSLVHPGYYALSATVVEAEDIDARELLKEANDGHSYWHTSEAYDDAGLQEDNDKYWLRRENIWPMLTAVGEYAIAGNNVITLHTYIPLAYSRSSQNTLLEGARAETLTALTKTLALREDYPVDTFVFERRDQGAGDAIDKRTLRRLYDNRVIPRLNVAYTSPSTEPLLWGADLQAWATGRLIREADPQWLKHADMLHTIYDTHTLEPLTLKEIHRPIPHRTFNPTHIDLAAAPAKTLLYLQAGGTSREEARITYTTAARSRTLLTGPNNNETKNENYRRARTESEAHQINAAHAQDLTIGRGYTTPLQTKATHELAHRAEQQQLSPEVQRIHEQMQASFGNLGKTTQTSAPTGKTQPSPRAPRHPSRGTGQEPGRGLG
;
A
#
# COMPACT_ATOMS: atom_id res chain seq x y z
N MET A 1 34.56 7.32 -27.03
CA MET A 1 34.43 6.07 -26.24
C MET A 1 34.10 6.44 -24.81
N ALA A 2 32.89 6.14 -24.33
CA ALA A 2 32.59 6.27 -22.90
C ALA A 2 33.38 5.22 -22.11
N ARG A 3 33.96 5.60 -20.96
CA ARG A 3 34.56 4.63 -20.04
C ARG A 3 33.44 3.74 -19.50
N ARG A 4 33.51 2.44 -19.75
CA ARG A 4 32.66 1.44 -19.04
C ARG A 4 32.85 1.65 -17.54
N ARG A 5 31.75 1.83 -16.79
CA ARG A 5 31.81 1.94 -15.32
C ARG A 5 32.45 0.68 -14.75
N LYS A 6 33.17 0.81 -13.62
CA LYS A 6 33.58 -0.37 -12.85
C LYS A 6 32.31 -1.08 -12.37
N SER A 7 32.34 -2.41 -12.21
CA SER A 7 31.19 -3.17 -11.71
C SER A 7 30.68 -2.60 -10.38
N SER A 8 31.58 -2.30 -9.44
CA SER A 8 31.30 -1.65 -8.14
C SER A 8 30.70 -0.24 -8.22
N GLU A 9 30.65 0.37 -9.41
CA GLU A 9 30.15 1.71 -9.70
C GLU A 9 29.03 1.68 -10.76
N ARG A 10 28.54 0.49 -11.17
CA ARG A 10 27.45 0.33 -12.16
C ARG A 10 26.25 1.21 -11.79
N LEU A 11 25.81 1.06 -10.54
CA LEU A 11 24.66 1.75 -9.94
C LEU A 11 24.93 3.20 -9.50
N PHE A 12 26.06 3.81 -9.83
CA PHE A 12 26.42 5.16 -9.37
C PHE A 12 26.25 6.21 -10.46
N THR A 13 25.68 7.35 -10.07
CA THR A 13 25.67 8.58 -10.87
C THR A 13 26.35 9.74 -10.12
N LEU A 14 26.50 10.89 -10.78
CA LEU A 14 27.11 12.08 -10.16
C LEU A 14 26.30 12.60 -8.97
N HIS A 15 24.96 12.46 -9.00
CA HIS A 15 24.13 12.77 -7.84
C HIS A 15 24.47 11.90 -6.62
N ILE A 16 24.50 10.57 -6.79
CA ILE A 16 24.83 9.62 -5.72
C ILE A 16 26.24 9.87 -5.15
N ALA A 17 27.22 10.20 -6.00
CA ALA A 17 28.57 10.52 -5.55
C ALA A 17 28.66 11.81 -4.69
N ARG A 18 27.64 12.67 -4.73
CA ARG A 18 27.57 13.95 -4.01
C ARG A 18 26.65 13.93 -2.78
N THR A 19 25.94 12.82 -2.50
CA THR A 19 25.07 12.75 -1.31
C THR A 19 25.88 12.77 0.00
N ARG A 20 25.25 13.28 1.06
CA ARG A 20 25.80 13.30 2.43
C ARG A 20 25.41 12.06 3.25
N ASP A 21 24.40 11.28 2.85
CA ASP A 21 24.08 10.01 3.50
C ASP A 21 25.08 8.95 3.04
N ILE A 22 26.08 8.64 3.86
CA ILE A 22 27.14 7.66 3.51
C ILE A 22 26.62 6.22 3.42
N ASN A 23 25.47 5.91 4.03
CA ASN A 23 24.96 4.54 4.09
C ASN A 23 24.38 4.10 2.75
N TYR A 24 23.72 5.01 2.04
CA TYR A 24 23.06 4.69 0.78
C TYR A 24 24.05 4.36 -0.37
N PRO A 25 25.15 5.11 -0.59
CA PRO A 25 26.23 4.70 -1.47
C PRO A 25 26.89 3.38 -1.05
N ASN A 26 27.02 3.10 0.25
CA ASN A 26 27.57 1.82 0.69
C ASN A 26 26.64 0.64 0.35
N PHE A 27 25.32 0.83 0.48
CA PHE A 27 24.32 -0.13 0.00
C PHE A 27 24.44 -0.34 -1.52
N LEU A 28 24.53 0.72 -2.32
CA LEU A 28 24.68 0.59 -3.78
C LEU A 28 26.00 -0.10 -4.20
N ARG A 29 27.10 0.07 -3.44
CA ARG A 29 28.35 -0.68 -3.68
C ARG A 29 28.23 -2.16 -3.33
N ALA A 30 27.51 -2.47 -2.25
CA ALA A 30 27.31 -3.83 -1.77
C ALA A 30 26.41 -4.68 -2.68
N ASN A 31 25.59 -4.03 -3.52
CA ASN A 31 24.65 -4.66 -4.46
C ASN A 31 24.93 -4.22 -5.92
N ALA A 32 26.18 -3.88 -6.24
CA ALA A 32 26.53 -3.29 -7.54
C ALA A 32 26.41 -4.26 -8.73
N ASP A 33 26.27 -5.54 -8.44
CA ASP A 33 25.96 -6.65 -9.34
C ASP A 33 24.46 -6.83 -9.60
N ALA A 34 23.57 -6.24 -8.79
CA ALA A 34 22.12 -6.32 -8.98
C ALA A 34 21.73 -5.96 -10.42
N GLU A 35 20.87 -6.78 -11.02
CA GLU A 35 20.39 -6.58 -12.39
C GLU A 35 19.37 -5.46 -12.49
N ARG A 36 18.56 -5.28 -11.44
CA ARG A 36 17.45 -4.32 -11.36
C ARG A 36 17.15 -3.95 -9.92
N ILE A 37 16.53 -2.80 -9.71
CA ILE A 37 16.19 -2.27 -8.38
C ILE A 37 14.74 -1.79 -8.37
N ALA A 38 13.95 -2.21 -7.39
CA ALA A 38 12.63 -1.65 -7.13
C ALA A 38 12.74 -0.42 -6.23
N PHE A 39 12.33 0.75 -6.74
CA PHE A 39 12.13 1.97 -5.96
C PHE A 39 10.69 2.04 -5.52
N VAL A 40 10.43 2.20 -4.21
CA VAL A 40 9.11 1.99 -3.61
C VAL A 40 8.66 3.19 -2.78
N ASP A 41 7.45 3.67 -3.09
CA ASP A 41 6.72 4.69 -2.33
C ASP A 41 5.22 4.34 -2.21
N GLU A 42 4.43 5.15 -1.48
CA GLU A 42 3.06 4.86 -1.08
C GLU A 42 2.03 5.94 -1.43
N THR A 43 0.78 5.49 -1.63
CA THR A 43 -0.38 6.38 -1.61
C THR A 43 -1.49 5.74 -0.80
N TYR A 44 -2.16 6.52 0.06
CA TYR A 44 -3.24 5.97 0.86
C TYR A 44 -4.30 7.02 1.19
N TYR A 45 -5.49 6.51 1.55
CA TYR A 45 -6.57 7.31 2.10
C TYR A 45 -7.13 6.60 3.33
N ALA A 46 -6.97 7.21 4.50
CA ALA A 46 -7.48 6.64 5.74
C ALA A 46 -9.02 6.61 5.76
N PRO A 47 -9.66 5.51 6.20
CA PRO A 47 -11.07 5.50 6.54
C PRO A 47 -11.41 6.64 7.50
N ARG A 48 -12.53 7.33 7.26
CA ARG A 48 -12.97 8.42 8.15
C ARG A 48 -14.47 8.68 8.07
N THR A 49 -15.01 9.20 9.16
CA THR A 49 -16.31 9.87 9.17
C THR A 49 -16.11 11.37 8.95
N ASP A 50 -16.94 12.00 8.13
CA ASP A 50 -16.88 13.43 7.86
C ASP A 50 -17.79 14.27 8.78
N LYS A 51 -17.82 15.59 8.56
CA LYS A 51 -18.65 16.51 9.36
C LYS A 51 -20.17 16.31 9.17
N THR A 52 -20.58 15.65 8.09
CA THR A 52 -21.99 15.32 7.78
C THR A 52 -22.37 13.91 8.25
N SER A 53 -21.48 13.23 8.98
CA SER A 53 -21.60 11.83 9.39
C SER A 53 -21.58 10.80 8.25
N LEU A 54 -21.13 11.20 7.06
CA LEU A 54 -20.85 10.28 5.96
C LEU A 54 -19.53 9.55 6.23
N VAL A 55 -19.53 8.24 5.97
CA VAL A 55 -18.38 7.37 6.13
C VAL A 55 -17.71 7.17 4.78
N HIS A 56 -16.45 7.59 4.71
CA HIS A 56 -15.56 7.37 3.59
C HIS A 56 -14.77 6.07 3.80
N PRO A 57 -14.93 5.07 2.91
CA PRO A 57 -13.99 3.97 2.79
C PRO A 57 -12.54 4.45 2.55
N GLY A 58 -11.58 3.65 3.00
CA GLY A 58 -10.16 3.91 2.78
C GLY A 58 -9.50 2.93 1.80
N TYR A 59 -8.30 3.28 1.36
CA TYR A 59 -7.41 2.39 0.62
C TYR A 59 -5.95 2.60 1.03
N TYR A 60 -5.12 1.59 0.74
CA TYR A 60 -3.67 1.68 0.77
C TYR A 60 -3.14 1.17 -0.56
N ALA A 61 -2.09 1.79 -1.09
CA ALA A 61 -1.34 1.24 -2.20
C ALA A 61 0.16 1.50 -2.01
N LEU A 62 0.96 0.52 -2.42
CA LEU A 62 2.38 0.70 -2.64
C LEU A 62 2.65 0.66 -4.13
N SER A 63 3.54 1.54 -4.55
CA SER A 63 4.01 1.73 -5.92
C SER A 63 5.46 1.31 -5.97
N ALA A 64 5.82 0.40 -6.87
CA ALA A 64 7.19 0.08 -7.23
C ALA A 64 7.46 0.48 -8.69
N THR A 65 8.55 1.18 -8.90
CA THR A 65 9.16 1.38 -10.22
C THR A 65 10.46 0.57 -10.24
N VAL A 66 10.46 -0.52 -11.01
CA VAL A 66 11.65 -1.37 -11.21
C VAL A 66 12.49 -0.78 -12.34
N VAL A 67 13.74 -0.46 -12.04
CA VAL A 67 14.70 0.11 -12.99
C VAL A 67 15.81 -0.90 -13.20
N GLU A 68 16.06 -1.30 -14.45
CA GLU A 68 17.20 -2.15 -14.77
C GLU A 68 18.51 -1.37 -14.52
N ALA A 69 19.55 -2.06 -14.07
CA ALA A 69 20.80 -1.46 -13.65
C ALA A 69 21.65 -0.91 -14.83
N GLU A 70 21.18 -1.04 -16.06
CA GLU A 70 21.69 -0.31 -17.23
C GLU A 70 21.00 1.05 -17.44
N ASP A 71 19.73 1.18 -17.04
CA ASP A 71 18.92 2.41 -17.12
C ASP A 71 19.03 3.30 -15.88
N ILE A 72 19.97 3.01 -14.98
CA ILE A 72 20.14 3.72 -13.69
C ILE A 72 20.49 5.23 -13.86
N ASP A 73 20.85 5.65 -15.07
CA ASP A 73 21.06 7.05 -15.46
C ASP A 73 19.75 7.83 -15.61
N ALA A 74 18.59 7.16 -15.58
CA ALA A 74 17.27 7.77 -15.38
C ALA A 74 17.21 8.71 -14.16
N ARG A 75 18.09 8.53 -13.16
CA ARG A 75 18.29 9.52 -12.09
C ARG A 75 18.56 10.91 -12.63
N GLU A 76 19.50 11.04 -13.56
CA GLU A 76 19.93 12.35 -14.07
C GLU A 76 18.87 12.93 -15.01
N LEU A 77 18.10 12.10 -15.73
CA LEU A 77 16.91 12.53 -16.48
C LEU A 77 15.84 13.14 -15.56
N LEU A 78 15.49 12.45 -14.47
CA LEU A 78 14.57 13.00 -13.46
C LEU A 78 15.11 14.29 -12.82
N LYS A 79 16.43 14.38 -12.62
CA LYS A 79 17.07 15.62 -12.15
C LYS A 79 17.00 16.73 -13.17
N GLU A 80 17.14 16.46 -14.46
CA GLU A 80 17.02 17.46 -15.54
C GLU A 80 15.59 17.97 -15.68
N ALA A 81 14.60 17.07 -15.63
CA ALA A 81 13.17 17.43 -15.58
C ALA A 81 12.79 18.26 -14.34
N ASN A 82 13.55 18.13 -13.25
CA ASN A 82 13.44 18.91 -12.02
C ASN A 82 14.43 20.11 -11.95
N ASP A 83 14.86 20.66 -13.10
CA ASP A 83 15.80 21.81 -13.21
C ASP A 83 17.07 21.70 -12.33
N GLY A 84 17.60 20.49 -12.22
CA GLY A 84 18.78 20.19 -11.41
C GLY A 84 18.54 20.18 -9.89
N HIS A 85 17.33 20.44 -9.41
CA HIS A 85 16.99 20.42 -7.98
C HIS A 85 17.20 19.04 -7.36
N SER A 86 17.41 19.01 -6.03
CA SER A 86 17.78 17.80 -5.30
C SER A 86 16.63 17.13 -4.57
N TYR A 87 15.39 17.59 -4.72
CA TYR A 87 14.22 17.06 -4.02
C TYR A 87 12.96 17.20 -4.88
N TRP A 88 12.10 16.19 -4.79
CA TRP A 88 10.75 16.20 -5.34
C TRP A 88 9.81 15.47 -4.39
N HIS A 89 8.55 15.89 -4.36
CA HIS A 89 7.44 15.16 -3.76
C HIS A 89 6.15 15.63 -4.44
N THR A 90 5.44 14.74 -5.12
CA THR A 90 4.38 15.11 -6.08
C THR A 90 3.18 15.76 -5.39
N SER A 91 2.86 15.33 -4.17
CA SER A 91 1.84 16.00 -3.35
C SER A 91 2.20 17.45 -2.96
N GLU A 92 3.48 17.76 -2.66
CA GLU A 92 3.91 19.16 -2.39
C GLU A 92 3.80 20.00 -3.67
N ALA A 93 4.22 19.44 -4.81
CA ALA A 93 4.09 20.10 -6.11
C ALA A 93 2.62 20.35 -6.49
N TYR A 94 1.74 19.35 -6.30
CA TYR A 94 0.32 19.47 -6.65
C TYR A 94 -0.44 20.47 -5.77
N ASP A 95 -0.03 20.66 -4.53
CA ASP A 95 -0.58 21.69 -3.64
C ASP A 95 0.03 23.09 -3.87
N ASP A 96 0.85 23.25 -4.92
CA ASP A 96 1.59 24.47 -5.28
C ASP A 96 2.43 25.02 -4.12
N ALA A 97 3.12 24.13 -3.37
CA ALA A 97 3.93 24.51 -2.22
C ALA A 97 4.96 25.60 -2.55
N GLY A 98 5.57 25.56 -3.73
CA GLY A 98 6.54 26.56 -4.22
C GLY A 98 5.97 27.95 -4.52
N LEU A 99 4.68 28.19 -4.28
CA LEU A 99 4.04 29.52 -4.29
C LEU A 99 3.76 30.07 -2.88
N GLN A 100 4.07 29.32 -1.81
CA GLN A 100 3.90 29.79 -0.43
C GLN A 100 5.04 30.77 -0.08
N GLU A 101 4.71 31.83 0.66
CA GLU A 101 5.69 32.79 1.17
C GLU A 101 6.77 32.08 2.01
N ASP A 102 8.02 32.56 1.92
CA ASP A 102 9.22 32.01 2.56
C ASP A 102 9.61 30.56 2.20
N ASN A 103 9.04 29.95 1.15
CA ASN A 103 9.46 28.61 0.70
C ASN A 103 10.73 28.63 -0.17
N ASP A 104 11.77 27.92 0.25
CA ASP A 104 13.02 27.73 -0.51
C ASP A 104 12.87 26.72 -1.67
N LYS A 105 11.79 25.93 -1.68
CA LYS A 105 11.45 24.94 -2.71
C LYS A 105 10.54 25.47 -3.82
N TYR A 106 10.88 26.61 -4.43
CA TYR A 106 10.04 27.30 -5.41
C TYR A 106 9.65 26.48 -6.66
N TRP A 107 10.36 25.38 -6.94
CA TRP A 107 10.11 24.46 -8.06
C TRP A 107 8.96 23.47 -7.81
N LEU A 108 8.46 23.34 -6.57
CA LEU A 108 7.35 22.44 -6.24
C LEU A 108 6.01 23.09 -6.63
N ARG A 109 5.67 22.98 -7.91
CA ARG A 109 4.47 23.56 -8.53
C ARG A 109 3.74 22.54 -9.39
N ARG A 110 2.42 22.68 -9.52
CA ARG A 110 1.59 21.73 -10.27
C ARG A 110 1.97 21.66 -11.75
N GLU A 111 2.45 22.77 -12.31
CA GLU A 111 2.95 22.87 -13.69
C GLU A 111 4.14 21.94 -13.98
N ASN A 112 4.97 21.66 -12.97
CA ASN A 112 6.17 20.82 -13.11
C ASN A 112 5.90 19.31 -12.99
N ILE A 113 4.68 18.90 -12.59
CA ILE A 113 4.32 17.47 -12.51
C ILE A 113 4.33 16.82 -13.89
N TRP A 114 3.95 17.55 -14.95
CA TRP A 114 3.91 16.99 -16.29
C TRP A 114 5.30 16.66 -16.87
N PRO A 115 6.29 17.59 -16.88
CA PRO A 115 7.67 17.26 -17.22
C PRO A 115 8.23 16.06 -16.45
N MET A 116 7.96 16.01 -15.14
CA MET A 116 8.42 14.92 -14.26
C MET A 116 7.78 13.58 -14.62
N LEU A 117 6.47 13.53 -14.88
CA LEU A 117 5.80 12.33 -15.37
C LEU A 117 6.34 11.90 -16.74
N THR A 118 6.56 12.82 -17.67
CA THR A 118 7.14 12.51 -18.99
C THR A 118 8.50 11.84 -18.84
N ALA A 119 9.37 12.37 -17.98
CA ALA A 119 10.67 11.75 -17.66
C ALA A 119 10.54 10.33 -17.07
N VAL A 120 9.52 10.05 -16.26
CA VAL A 120 9.22 8.67 -15.79
C VAL A 120 8.82 7.76 -16.96
N GLY A 121 8.06 8.27 -17.93
CA GLY A 121 7.66 7.54 -19.13
C GLY A 121 8.83 7.09 -20.01
N GLU A 122 9.88 7.90 -20.13
CA GLU A 122 11.03 7.61 -21.01
C GLU A 122 11.82 6.36 -20.61
N TYR A 123 11.84 5.97 -19.33
CA TYR A 123 12.46 4.74 -18.84
C TYR A 123 11.45 3.70 -18.34
N ALA A 124 10.15 3.91 -18.60
CA ALA A 124 9.09 3.00 -18.15
C ALA A 124 9.06 1.69 -18.96
N ILE A 125 9.55 0.60 -18.37
CA ILE A 125 9.47 -0.74 -18.96
C ILE A 125 8.12 -1.40 -18.61
N ALA A 126 7.52 -2.10 -19.58
CA ALA A 126 6.27 -2.84 -19.41
C ALA A 126 6.42 -3.91 -18.31
N GLY A 127 5.52 -3.90 -17.31
CA GLY A 127 5.55 -4.88 -16.21
C GLY A 127 6.55 -4.58 -15.08
N ASN A 128 7.46 -3.61 -15.26
CA ASN A 128 8.38 -3.13 -14.22
C ASN A 128 7.73 -2.09 -13.29
N ASN A 129 6.65 -1.45 -13.74
CA ASN A 129 5.84 -0.56 -12.91
C ASN A 129 4.70 -1.36 -12.26
N VAL A 130 4.81 -1.62 -10.96
CA VAL A 130 3.91 -2.50 -10.19
C VAL A 130 3.28 -1.74 -9.05
N ILE A 131 1.97 -1.82 -8.92
CA ILE A 131 1.23 -1.31 -7.77
C ILE A 131 0.50 -2.46 -7.09
N THR A 132 0.48 -2.49 -5.76
CA THR A 132 -0.44 -3.36 -5.00
C THR A 132 -1.45 -2.52 -4.24
N LEU A 133 -2.74 -2.73 -4.51
CA LEU A 133 -3.85 -1.95 -3.99
C LEU A 133 -4.70 -2.76 -3.00
N HIS A 134 -4.94 -2.19 -1.82
CA HIS A 134 -5.76 -2.75 -0.76
C HIS A 134 -6.95 -1.82 -0.46
N THR A 135 -8.17 -2.24 -0.80
CA THR A 135 -9.40 -1.43 -0.69
C THR A 135 -10.25 -1.68 0.56
N TYR A 136 -9.80 -2.53 1.50
CA TYR A 136 -10.60 -3.01 2.65
C TYR A 136 -10.00 -2.64 4.00
N ILE A 137 -9.67 -1.37 4.22
CA ILE A 137 -9.19 -0.92 5.54
C ILE A 137 -10.40 -0.76 6.46
N PRO A 138 -10.49 -1.45 7.62
CA PRO A 138 -11.64 -1.27 8.50
C PRO A 138 -11.68 0.13 9.14
N LEU A 139 -12.88 0.63 9.43
CA LEU A 139 -13.07 1.87 10.17
C LEU A 139 -12.94 1.61 11.68
N ALA A 140 -12.04 2.32 12.35
CA ALA A 140 -11.80 2.22 13.78
C ALA A 140 -12.44 3.36 14.59
N TYR A 141 -12.62 3.14 15.89
CA TYR A 141 -13.08 4.17 16.83
C TYR A 141 -12.05 5.28 17.07
N SER A 142 -10.84 4.87 17.44
CA SER A 142 -9.78 5.78 17.86
C SER A 142 -8.75 5.96 16.76
N ARG A 143 -8.09 7.13 16.75
CA ARG A 143 -6.95 7.39 15.84
C ARG A 143 -5.83 6.37 16.01
N SER A 144 -5.54 5.95 17.24
CA SER A 144 -4.51 4.91 17.52
C SER A 144 -4.89 3.59 16.85
N SER A 145 -6.13 3.13 17.04
CA SER A 145 -6.67 1.93 16.41
C SER A 145 -6.67 2.02 14.89
N GLN A 146 -7.03 3.18 14.32
CA GLN A 146 -7.03 3.40 12.87
C GLN A 146 -5.60 3.37 12.29
N ASN A 147 -4.61 3.92 13.01
CA ASN A 147 -3.20 3.81 12.63
C ASN A 147 -2.74 2.35 12.64
N THR A 148 -3.10 1.54 13.65
CA THR A 148 -2.78 0.10 13.66
C THR A 148 -3.36 -0.63 12.43
N LEU A 149 -4.57 -0.29 12.01
CA LEU A 149 -5.19 -0.88 10.82
C LEU A 149 -4.57 -0.39 9.51
N LEU A 150 -4.08 0.85 9.46
CA LEU A 150 -3.33 1.39 8.32
C LEU A 150 -1.97 0.71 8.18
N GLU A 151 -1.23 0.53 9.28
CA GLU A 151 0.02 -0.23 9.28
C GLU A 151 -0.19 -1.71 8.95
N GLY A 152 -1.33 -2.29 9.35
CA GLY A 152 -1.76 -3.62 8.92
C GLY A 152 -1.99 -3.69 7.40
N ALA A 153 -2.70 -2.71 6.83
CA ALA A 153 -2.89 -2.61 5.38
C ALA A 153 -1.57 -2.40 4.63
N ARG A 154 -0.66 -1.53 5.13
CA ARG A 154 0.69 -1.36 4.56
C ARG A 154 1.49 -2.67 4.59
N ALA A 155 1.42 -3.41 5.69
CA ALA A 155 2.14 -4.67 5.81
C ALA A 155 1.59 -5.74 4.84
N GLU A 156 0.28 -5.75 4.58
CA GLU A 156 -0.33 -6.59 3.54
C GLU A 156 0.07 -6.16 2.13
N THR A 157 0.00 -4.86 1.79
CA THR A 157 0.46 -4.36 0.48
C THR A 157 1.96 -4.63 0.28
N LEU A 158 2.80 -4.46 1.31
CA LEU A 158 4.23 -4.76 1.26
C LEU A 158 4.49 -6.25 1.01
N THR A 159 3.71 -7.11 1.65
CA THR A 159 3.77 -8.56 1.44
C THR A 159 3.40 -8.92 0.00
N ALA A 160 2.29 -8.40 -0.52
CA ALA A 160 1.90 -8.60 -1.91
C ALA A 160 2.96 -8.08 -2.89
N LEU A 161 3.46 -6.86 -2.68
CA LEU A 161 4.41 -6.20 -3.60
C LEU A 161 5.73 -6.96 -3.69
N THR A 162 6.34 -7.24 -2.53
CA THR A 162 7.61 -7.98 -2.49
C THR A 162 7.46 -9.40 -2.99
N LYS A 163 6.33 -10.07 -2.75
CA LYS A 163 6.06 -11.40 -3.30
C LYS A 163 5.91 -11.37 -4.84
N THR A 164 5.12 -10.44 -5.38
CA THR A 164 4.91 -10.25 -6.83
C THR A 164 6.18 -9.86 -7.58
N LEU A 165 7.16 -9.23 -6.91
CA LEU A 165 8.43 -8.81 -7.52
C LEU A 165 9.57 -9.84 -7.31
N ALA A 166 9.70 -10.42 -6.11
CA ALA A 166 10.80 -11.33 -5.78
C ALA A 166 10.58 -12.78 -6.25
N LEU A 167 9.34 -13.17 -6.57
CA LEU A 167 9.00 -14.52 -7.04
C LEU A 167 8.62 -14.58 -8.52
N ARG A 168 9.01 -13.59 -9.33
CA ARG A 168 8.86 -13.65 -10.80
C ARG A 168 9.73 -14.77 -11.37
N GLU A 169 9.20 -15.52 -12.33
CA GLU A 169 9.91 -16.65 -12.95
C GLU A 169 11.02 -16.21 -13.91
N ASP A 170 10.81 -15.06 -14.56
CA ASP A 170 11.60 -14.55 -15.69
C ASP A 170 12.57 -13.43 -15.29
N TYR A 171 12.14 -12.47 -14.48
CA TYR A 171 12.98 -11.37 -13.97
C TYR A 171 12.66 -11.02 -12.51
N PRO A 172 13.08 -11.85 -11.54
CA PRO A 172 12.91 -11.55 -10.12
C PRO A 172 13.69 -10.29 -9.72
N VAL A 173 13.16 -9.60 -8.70
CA VAL A 173 13.80 -8.46 -8.05
C VAL A 173 14.21 -8.86 -6.63
N ASP A 174 15.49 -8.74 -6.30
CA ASP A 174 16.02 -8.99 -4.96
C ASP A 174 16.37 -7.70 -4.19
N THR A 175 16.48 -6.56 -4.89
CA THR A 175 17.04 -5.31 -4.37
C THR A 175 15.99 -4.20 -4.39
N PHE A 176 15.72 -3.64 -3.21
CA PHE A 176 14.63 -2.69 -2.97
C PHE A 176 15.12 -1.44 -2.23
N VAL A 177 14.61 -0.29 -2.66
CA VAL A 177 14.86 1.01 -2.04
C VAL A 177 13.52 1.66 -1.72
N PHE A 178 13.22 1.78 -0.43
CA PHE A 178 11.99 2.41 0.05
C PHE A 178 12.24 3.88 0.42
N GLU A 179 11.23 4.72 0.26
CA GLU A 179 11.21 6.02 0.94
C GLU A 179 11.20 5.83 2.48
N ARG A 180 12.04 6.63 3.16
CA ARG A 180 12.22 6.64 4.61
C ARG A 180 11.02 7.30 5.30
N ARG A 181 10.34 6.55 6.18
CA ARG A 181 9.11 6.97 6.87
C ARG A 181 9.36 7.37 8.32
N ASP A 182 8.67 8.42 8.79
CA ASP A 182 8.60 8.83 10.20
C ASP A 182 9.96 8.90 10.93
N GLN A 183 10.97 9.51 10.28
CA GLN A 183 12.35 9.59 10.82
C GLN A 183 12.96 8.22 11.17
N GLY A 184 12.55 7.16 10.46
CA GLY A 184 13.00 5.77 10.64
C GLY A 184 12.09 4.90 11.51
N ALA A 185 11.05 5.46 12.14
CA ALA A 185 10.08 4.68 12.91
C ALA A 185 9.23 3.78 12.00
N GLY A 186 8.82 4.29 10.84
CA GLY A 186 8.12 3.52 9.81
C GLY A 186 8.98 2.42 9.21
N ASP A 187 10.25 2.73 8.86
CA ASP A 187 11.22 1.74 8.38
C ASP A 187 11.37 0.55 9.32
N ALA A 188 11.29 0.79 10.64
CA ALA A 188 11.38 -0.27 11.64
C ALA A 188 10.15 -1.18 11.66
N ILE A 189 8.96 -0.69 11.27
CA ILE A 189 7.75 -1.49 11.08
C ILE A 189 7.94 -2.38 9.84
N ASP A 190 8.33 -1.80 8.71
CA ASP A 190 8.54 -2.53 7.45
C ASP A 190 9.63 -3.61 7.59
N LYS A 191 10.75 -3.29 8.24
CA LYS A 191 11.81 -4.27 8.58
C LYS A 191 11.29 -5.44 9.41
N ARG A 192 10.35 -5.20 10.34
CA ARG A 192 9.69 -6.29 11.11
C ARG A 192 8.75 -7.11 10.22
N THR A 193 8.04 -6.49 9.29
CA THR A 193 7.20 -7.19 8.29
C THR A 193 8.05 -8.09 7.41
N LEU A 194 9.06 -7.54 6.73
CA LEU A 194 10.01 -8.31 5.91
C LEU A 194 10.66 -9.45 6.70
N ARG A 195 11.05 -9.22 7.96
CA ARG A 195 11.62 -10.27 8.82
C ARG A 195 10.65 -11.43 9.05
N ARG A 196 9.36 -11.17 9.31
CA ARG A 196 8.34 -12.22 9.45
C ARG A 196 8.19 -13.03 8.16
N LEU A 197 8.22 -12.37 7.01
CA LEU A 197 8.14 -13.02 5.69
C LEU A 197 9.36 -13.91 5.42
N TYR A 198 10.58 -13.45 5.75
CA TYR A 198 11.80 -14.26 5.64
C TYR A 198 11.80 -15.48 6.57
N ASP A 199 11.43 -15.29 7.84
CA ASP A 199 11.45 -16.36 8.83
C ASP A 199 10.42 -17.46 8.52
N ASN A 200 9.31 -17.11 7.86
CA ASN A 200 8.30 -18.05 7.37
C ASN A 200 8.50 -18.49 5.91
N ARG A 201 9.58 -18.06 5.23
CA ARG A 201 9.90 -18.40 3.83
C ARG A 201 8.84 -18.00 2.80
N VAL A 202 8.09 -16.92 3.07
CA VAL A 202 7.10 -16.35 2.14
C VAL A 202 7.78 -15.73 0.91
N ILE A 203 8.96 -15.14 1.12
CA ILE A 203 9.83 -14.55 0.10
C ILE A 203 11.30 -14.88 0.43
N PRO A 204 12.22 -14.89 -0.56
CA PRO A 204 13.66 -14.91 -0.30
C PRO A 204 14.11 -13.69 0.52
N ARG A 205 15.33 -13.72 1.05
CA ARG A 205 15.90 -12.50 1.66
C ARG A 205 16.19 -11.47 0.58
N LEU A 206 15.77 -10.24 0.82
CA LEU A 206 15.95 -9.10 -0.07
C LEU A 206 17.02 -8.16 0.46
N ASN A 207 17.71 -7.49 -0.46
CA ASN A 207 18.63 -6.40 -0.17
C ASN A 207 17.80 -5.11 -0.06
N VAL A 208 17.74 -4.51 1.13
CA VAL A 208 16.80 -3.39 1.39
C VAL A 208 17.47 -2.16 1.97
N ALA A 209 17.24 -1.01 1.33
CA ALA A 209 17.57 0.31 1.85
C ALA A 209 16.32 1.16 2.11
N TYR A 210 16.46 2.12 3.04
CA TYR A 210 15.47 3.17 3.32
C TYR A 210 16.19 4.51 3.24
N THR A 211 15.78 5.36 2.29
CA THR A 211 16.47 6.62 1.98
C THR A 211 15.49 7.75 1.72
N SER A 212 15.98 8.97 1.67
CA SER A 212 15.16 10.14 1.35
C SER A 212 15.10 10.35 -0.17
N PRO A 213 13.99 10.86 -0.72
CA PRO A 213 13.96 11.39 -2.09
C PRO A 213 15.02 12.48 -2.32
N SER A 214 15.55 13.12 -1.28
CA SER A 214 16.69 14.05 -1.41
C SER A 214 18.05 13.38 -1.72
N THR A 215 18.10 12.04 -1.70
CA THR A 215 19.32 11.22 -1.89
C THR A 215 19.19 10.24 -3.05
N GLU A 216 17.97 9.83 -3.40
CA GLU A 216 17.70 8.91 -4.49
C GLU A 216 16.57 9.46 -5.40
N PRO A 217 16.91 10.06 -6.55
CA PRO A 217 15.93 10.59 -7.48
C PRO A 217 14.96 9.55 -8.04
N LEU A 218 15.31 8.26 -8.12
CA LEU A 218 14.39 7.23 -8.64
C LEU A 218 13.21 6.95 -7.69
N LEU A 219 13.27 7.38 -6.43
CA LEU A 219 12.08 7.43 -5.56
C LEU A 219 11.02 8.41 -6.10
N TRP A 220 11.40 9.47 -6.82
CA TRP A 220 10.46 10.43 -7.39
C TRP A 220 9.55 9.77 -8.41
N GLY A 221 10.06 8.81 -9.19
CA GLY A 221 9.24 8.02 -10.11
C GLY A 221 8.19 7.17 -9.40
N ALA A 222 8.56 6.57 -8.26
CA ALA A 222 7.64 5.80 -7.43
C ALA A 222 6.55 6.68 -6.78
N ASP A 223 6.90 7.89 -6.28
CA ASP A 223 5.98 8.92 -5.76
C ASP A 223 5.05 9.47 -6.85
N LEU A 224 5.57 9.83 -8.03
CA LEU A 224 4.77 10.26 -9.18
C LEU A 224 3.74 9.18 -9.57
N GLN A 225 4.17 7.92 -9.63
CA GLN A 225 3.29 6.77 -9.89
C GLN A 225 2.27 6.56 -8.77
N ALA A 226 2.67 6.62 -7.50
CA ALA A 226 1.80 6.47 -6.35
C ALA A 226 0.74 7.57 -6.34
N TRP A 227 1.14 8.82 -6.48
CA TRP A 227 0.26 9.98 -6.53
C TRP A 227 -0.73 9.92 -7.70
N ALA A 228 -0.25 9.62 -8.92
CA ALA A 228 -1.09 9.51 -10.11
C ALA A 228 -2.11 8.34 -9.98
N THR A 229 -1.70 7.22 -9.38
CA THR A 229 -2.60 6.12 -9.03
C THR A 229 -3.62 6.51 -7.97
N GLY A 230 -3.20 7.28 -6.96
CA GLY A 230 -4.09 7.82 -5.94
C GLY A 230 -5.20 8.70 -6.56
N ARG A 231 -4.88 9.45 -7.61
CA ARG A 231 -5.86 10.20 -8.43
C ARG A 231 -6.73 9.29 -9.30
N LEU A 232 -6.17 8.27 -9.96
CA LEU A 232 -6.96 7.28 -10.68
C LEU A 232 -8.04 6.65 -9.79
N ILE A 233 -7.66 6.17 -8.59
CA ILE A 233 -8.53 5.43 -7.68
C ILE A 233 -9.54 6.35 -6.95
N ARG A 234 -9.08 7.47 -6.38
CA ARG A 234 -9.94 8.36 -5.57
C ARG A 234 -10.74 9.34 -6.40
N GLU A 235 -10.29 9.70 -7.59
CA GLU A 235 -10.76 10.90 -8.29
C GLU A 235 -11.31 10.61 -9.69
N ALA A 236 -11.29 9.33 -10.12
CA ALA A 236 -11.59 8.87 -11.48
C ALA A 236 -10.81 9.64 -12.57
N ASP A 237 -9.57 10.01 -12.25
CA ASP A 237 -8.72 10.89 -13.05
C ASP A 237 -7.52 10.10 -13.63
N PRO A 238 -7.66 9.50 -14.83
CA PRO A 238 -6.61 8.72 -15.48
C PRO A 238 -5.63 9.58 -16.27
N GLN A 239 -5.82 10.91 -16.35
CA GLN A 239 -5.05 11.75 -17.27
C GLN A 239 -3.55 11.72 -16.95
N TRP A 240 -3.22 11.69 -15.65
CA TRP A 240 -1.84 11.65 -15.15
C TRP A 240 -1.07 10.42 -15.62
N LEU A 241 -1.66 9.24 -15.51
CA LEU A 241 -1.05 7.98 -15.96
C LEU A 241 -1.03 7.84 -17.49
N LYS A 242 -2.05 8.36 -18.18
CA LYS A 242 -2.15 8.32 -19.64
C LYS A 242 -1.16 9.24 -20.35
N HIS A 243 -0.80 10.38 -19.77
CA HIS A 243 0.06 11.37 -20.44
C HIS A 243 1.51 10.89 -20.58
N ALA A 244 2.00 10.17 -19.57
CA ALA A 244 3.35 9.66 -19.52
C ALA A 244 3.47 8.20 -20.00
N ASP A 245 2.46 7.70 -20.73
CA ASP A 245 2.34 6.31 -21.19
C ASP A 245 2.72 5.27 -20.12
N MET A 246 2.37 5.53 -18.85
CA MET A 246 2.90 4.76 -17.73
C MET A 246 2.38 3.31 -17.79
N LEU A 247 3.26 2.38 -18.18
CA LEU A 247 2.98 0.96 -18.35
C LEU A 247 2.89 0.21 -17.00
N HIS A 248 1.97 0.67 -16.14
CA HIS A 248 1.76 0.17 -14.80
C HIS A 248 0.78 -1.01 -14.76
N THR A 249 1.02 -1.95 -13.84
CA THR A 249 0.06 -3.01 -13.49
C THR A 249 -0.35 -2.87 -12.03
N ILE A 250 -1.66 -2.74 -11.78
CA ILE A 250 -2.23 -2.71 -10.43
C ILE A 250 -2.68 -4.13 -10.08
N TYR A 251 -2.18 -4.69 -9.00
CA TYR A 251 -2.62 -5.96 -8.45
C TYR A 251 -3.49 -5.72 -7.21
N ASP A 252 -4.55 -6.50 -7.02
CA ASP A 252 -5.25 -6.53 -5.74
C ASP A 252 -4.39 -7.26 -4.69
N THR A 253 -4.23 -6.63 -3.53
CA THR A 253 -3.38 -7.13 -2.44
C THR A 253 -3.85 -8.46 -1.86
N HIS A 254 -5.16 -8.73 -1.88
CA HIS A 254 -5.74 -9.95 -1.31
C HIS A 254 -5.72 -11.14 -2.27
N THR A 255 -5.72 -10.92 -3.58
CA THR A 255 -5.84 -12.00 -4.57
C THR A 255 -4.58 -12.19 -5.41
N LEU A 256 -3.72 -11.17 -5.51
CA LEU A 256 -2.61 -11.05 -6.47
C LEU A 256 -3.07 -11.08 -7.94
N GLU A 257 -4.36 -10.87 -8.20
CA GLU A 257 -4.89 -10.76 -9.56
C GLU A 257 -4.67 -9.32 -10.08
N PRO A 258 -4.30 -9.14 -11.36
CA PRO A 258 -4.21 -7.82 -11.97
C PRO A 258 -5.60 -7.21 -12.15
N LEU A 259 -5.78 -5.98 -11.67
CA LEU A 259 -7.00 -5.19 -11.80
C LEU A 259 -7.07 -4.52 -13.17
N THR A 260 -8.17 -4.72 -13.88
CA THR A 260 -8.42 -4.13 -15.20
C THR A 260 -9.03 -2.74 -15.12
N LEU A 261 -9.82 -2.47 -14.07
CA LEU A 261 -10.60 -1.24 -13.86
C LEU A 261 -11.54 -0.89 -15.02
N LYS A 262 -11.91 -1.89 -15.84
CA LYS A 262 -12.78 -1.71 -17.02
C LYS A 262 -14.24 -2.02 -16.72
N GLU A 263 -14.51 -3.05 -15.92
CA GLU A 263 -15.86 -3.62 -15.77
C GLU A 263 -16.27 -3.78 -14.31
N ILE A 264 -17.50 -3.33 -14.00
CA ILE A 264 -18.16 -3.70 -12.73
C ILE A 264 -18.71 -5.12 -12.92
N HIS A 265 -17.90 -6.10 -12.55
CA HIS A 265 -18.33 -7.49 -12.49
C HIS A 265 -19.52 -7.65 -11.54
N ARG A 266 -20.35 -8.68 -11.73
CA ARG A 266 -21.25 -9.07 -10.63
C ARG A 266 -20.37 -9.65 -9.53
N PRO A 267 -20.39 -9.13 -8.28
CA PRO A 267 -19.67 -9.77 -7.18
C PRO A 267 -20.06 -11.24 -7.15
N ILE A 268 -19.11 -12.16 -6.95
CA ILE A 268 -19.48 -13.56 -6.75
C ILE A 268 -20.42 -13.57 -5.55
N PRO A 269 -21.69 -13.99 -5.71
CA PRO A 269 -22.65 -13.95 -4.62
C PRO A 269 -22.06 -14.81 -3.50
N HIS A 270 -21.76 -14.18 -2.36
CA HIS A 270 -20.98 -14.79 -1.28
C HIS A 270 -21.52 -16.19 -1.04
N ARG A 271 -20.75 -17.23 -1.41
CA ARG A 271 -21.17 -18.63 -1.22
C ARG A 271 -21.15 -18.90 0.29
N THR A 272 -22.28 -18.62 0.91
CA THR A 272 -22.68 -18.91 2.29
C THR A 272 -21.75 -18.42 3.41
N PHE A 273 -20.95 -17.36 3.19
CA PHE A 273 -20.05 -16.84 4.23
C PHE A 273 -20.44 -15.44 4.75
N ASN A 274 -20.91 -15.37 6.00
CA ASN A 274 -20.93 -14.12 6.79
C ASN A 274 -20.04 -14.30 8.05
N PRO A 275 -18.89 -13.59 8.14
CA PRO A 275 -17.98 -13.73 9.27
C PRO A 275 -18.59 -13.43 10.66
N THR A 276 -19.71 -12.69 10.75
CA THR A 276 -20.38 -12.41 12.04
C THR A 276 -21.31 -13.50 12.55
N HIS A 277 -21.71 -14.45 11.71
CA HIS A 277 -22.81 -15.39 12.00
C HIS A 277 -22.46 -16.85 11.71
N ILE A 278 -21.18 -17.17 11.56
CA ILE A 278 -20.76 -18.57 11.47
C ILE A 278 -20.83 -19.25 12.83
N ASP A 279 -21.58 -20.35 12.89
CA ASP A 279 -21.42 -21.36 13.93
C ASP A 279 -20.14 -22.15 13.63
N LEU A 280 -19.08 -21.85 14.39
CA LEU A 280 -17.79 -22.50 14.24
C LEU A 280 -17.84 -23.98 14.65
N ALA A 281 -18.69 -24.35 15.62
CA ALA A 281 -18.84 -25.74 16.06
C ALA A 281 -19.52 -26.61 15.00
N ALA A 282 -20.44 -26.04 14.21
CA ALA A 282 -21.04 -26.71 13.05
C ALA A 282 -20.20 -26.62 11.76
N ALA A 283 -19.17 -25.77 11.70
CA ALA A 283 -18.41 -25.52 10.48
C ALA A 283 -17.57 -26.74 10.03
N PRO A 284 -17.47 -27.04 8.72
CA PRO A 284 -16.53 -28.04 8.21
C PRO A 284 -15.08 -27.66 8.50
N ALA A 285 -14.22 -28.65 8.77
CA ALA A 285 -12.83 -28.37 9.14
C ALA A 285 -12.03 -27.63 8.05
N LYS A 286 -12.32 -27.87 6.76
CA LYS A 286 -11.75 -27.10 5.64
C LYS A 286 -12.12 -25.60 5.71
N THR A 287 -13.34 -25.27 6.14
CA THR A 287 -13.77 -23.89 6.38
C THR A 287 -13.01 -23.28 7.55
N LEU A 288 -12.81 -24.04 8.63
CA LEU A 288 -12.02 -23.58 9.78
C LEU A 288 -10.54 -23.35 9.43
N LEU A 289 -9.92 -24.21 8.61
CA LEU A 289 -8.55 -23.99 8.12
C LEU A 289 -8.46 -22.71 7.26
N TYR A 290 -9.42 -22.51 6.36
CA TYR A 290 -9.51 -21.28 5.56
C TYR A 290 -9.67 -20.03 6.43
N LEU A 291 -10.42 -20.14 7.52
CA LEU A 291 -10.60 -19.08 8.50
C LEU A 291 -9.35 -18.83 9.32
N GLN A 292 -8.67 -19.88 9.81
CA GLN A 292 -7.39 -19.77 10.51
C GLN A 292 -6.35 -19.07 9.63
N ALA A 293 -6.25 -19.44 8.35
CA ALA A 293 -5.37 -18.80 7.37
C ALA A 293 -5.68 -17.31 7.16
N GLY A 294 -6.88 -16.83 7.54
CA GLY A 294 -7.28 -15.44 7.35
C GLY A 294 -7.94 -15.16 6.00
N GLY A 295 -8.41 -16.19 5.29
CA GLY A 295 -9.00 -16.04 3.96
C GLY A 295 -10.31 -15.24 3.91
N THR A 296 -10.80 -14.75 5.05
CA THR A 296 -11.96 -13.85 5.16
C THR A 296 -11.61 -12.49 5.76
N SER A 297 -10.32 -12.11 5.83
CA SER A 297 -9.88 -10.81 6.38
C SER A 297 -10.59 -9.63 5.72
N ARG A 298 -10.78 -9.71 4.40
CA ARG A 298 -11.51 -8.74 3.57
C ARG A 298 -12.98 -8.61 3.99
N GLU A 299 -13.66 -9.73 4.17
CA GLU A 299 -15.06 -9.75 4.60
C GLU A 299 -15.22 -9.33 6.08
N GLU A 300 -14.25 -9.68 6.95
CA GLU A 300 -14.14 -9.17 8.33
C GLU A 300 -13.99 -7.65 8.35
N ALA A 301 -13.11 -7.08 7.52
CA ALA A 301 -12.95 -5.64 7.41
C ALA A 301 -14.23 -4.95 6.92
N ARG A 302 -14.91 -5.53 5.92
CA ARG A 302 -16.20 -5.04 5.39
C ARG A 302 -17.27 -4.91 6.48
N ILE A 303 -17.27 -5.80 7.47
CA ILE A 303 -18.27 -5.77 8.56
C ILE A 303 -18.21 -4.48 9.37
N THR A 304 -17.05 -3.83 9.53
CA THR A 304 -16.95 -2.56 10.27
C THR A 304 -17.78 -1.43 9.64
N TYR A 305 -18.05 -1.50 8.33
CA TYR A 305 -18.89 -0.56 7.61
C TYR A 305 -20.40 -0.89 7.68
N THR A 306 -20.81 -2.01 8.30
CA THR A 306 -22.21 -2.48 8.30
C THR A 306 -23.18 -1.46 8.88
N THR A 307 -22.81 -0.77 9.97
CA THR A 307 -23.67 0.25 10.59
C THR A 307 -23.90 1.42 9.64
N ALA A 308 -22.84 1.94 9.01
CA ALA A 308 -22.95 3.03 8.03
C ALA A 308 -23.76 2.61 6.79
N ALA A 309 -23.58 1.38 6.30
CA ALA A 309 -24.36 0.83 5.19
C ALA A 309 -25.86 0.75 5.54
N ARG A 310 -26.21 0.23 6.72
CA ARG A 310 -27.60 0.15 7.20
C ARG A 310 -28.23 1.53 7.37
N SER A 311 -27.47 2.51 7.85
CA SER A 311 -27.89 3.91 8.00
C SER A 311 -27.86 4.72 6.70
N ARG A 312 -27.46 4.12 5.56
CA ARG A 312 -27.28 4.81 4.26
C ARG A 312 -26.30 6.01 4.32
N THR A 313 -25.31 5.95 5.22
CA THR A 313 -24.25 6.97 5.35
C THR A 313 -22.89 6.50 4.81
N LEU A 314 -22.79 5.26 4.32
CA LEU A 314 -21.58 4.74 3.67
C LEU A 314 -21.50 5.23 2.21
N LEU A 315 -20.44 5.96 1.88
CA LEU A 315 -20.12 6.32 0.49
C LEU A 315 -19.56 5.11 -0.27
N THR A 316 -19.71 5.10 -1.60
CA THR A 316 -19.21 3.98 -2.42
C THR A 316 -17.69 3.94 -2.55
N GLY A 317 -17.01 5.03 -2.17
CA GLY A 317 -15.55 5.13 -2.11
C GLY A 317 -15.06 6.36 -1.34
N PRO A 318 -13.74 6.63 -1.36
CA PRO A 318 -13.10 7.66 -0.55
C PRO A 318 -13.54 9.11 -0.87
N ASN A 319 -14.07 9.39 -2.07
CA ASN A 319 -14.47 10.73 -2.50
C ASN A 319 -15.87 11.10 -2.00
N ASN A 320 -16.11 12.40 -1.73
CA ASN A 320 -17.46 12.90 -1.45
C ASN A 320 -18.32 13.05 -2.71
N ASN A 321 -17.70 13.16 -3.89
CA ASN A 321 -18.39 13.10 -5.17
C ASN A 321 -18.44 11.65 -5.67
N GLU A 322 -19.61 11.02 -5.66
CA GLU A 322 -19.78 9.61 -6.01
C GLU A 322 -19.42 9.26 -7.46
N THR A 323 -19.42 10.23 -8.39
CA THR A 323 -18.95 9.97 -9.77
C THR A 323 -17.44 9.70 -9.82
N LYS A 324 -16.68 10.23 -8.86
CA LYS A 324 -15.24 10.02 -8.73
C LYS A 324 -14.86 8.68 -8.08
N ASN A 325 -15.81 8.00 -7.44
CA ASN A 325 -15.60 6.71 -6.79
C ASN A 325 -15.66 5.50 -7.75
N GLU A 326 -15.84 5.73 -9.05
CA GLU A 326 -15.99 4.68 -10.07
C GLU A 326 -14.84 3.66 -10.07
N ASN A 327 -13.59 4.12 -10.14
CA ASN A 327 -12.42 3.22 -10.19
C ASN A 327 -12.19 2.49 -8.85
N TYR A 328 -12.42 3.16 -7.71
CA TYR A 328 -12.41 2.48 -6.41
C TYR A 328 -13.48 1.38 -6.34
N ARG A 329 -14.70 1.64 -6.83
CA ARG A 329 -15.76 0.63 -6.93
C ARG A 329 -15.34 -0.54 -7.82
N ARG A 330 -14.77 -0.29 -9.01
CA ARG A 330 -14.30 -1.35 -9.91
C ARG A 330 -13.21 -2.21 -9.28
N ALA A 331 -12.15 -1.60 -8.75
CA ALA A 331 -11.09 -2.30 -8.01
C ALA A 331 -11.64 -3.20 -6.91
N ARG A 332 -12.59 -2.66 -6.13
CA ARG A 332 -13.28 -3.38 -5.06
C ARG A 332 -14.12 -4.56 -5.58
N THR A 333 -14.87 -4.35 -6.66
CA THR A 333 -15.72 -5.36 -7.29
C THR A 333 -14.92 -6.46 -7.97
N GLU A 334 -13.82 -6.12 -8.65
CA GLU A 334 -12.87 -7.08 -9.23
C GLU A 334 -12.18 -7.89 -8.13
N SER A 335 -11.77 -7.28 -7.01
CA SER A 335 -11.34 -8.02 -5.80
C SER A 335 -12.41 -9.02 -5.34
N GLU A 336 -13.65 -8.57 -5.10
CA GLU A 336 -14.79 -9.41 -4.69
C GLU A 336 -15.20 -10.49 -5.72
N ALA A 337 -14.75 -10.39 -6.97
CA ALA A 337 -14.94 -11.43 -7.98
C ALA A 337 -14.00 -12.64 -7.77
N HIS A 338 -12.99 -12.53 -6.90
CA HIS A 338 -12.04 -13.60 -6.59
C HIS A 338 -12.02 -13.92 -5.09
N GLN A 339 -11.81 -15.21 -4.78
CA GLN A 339 -11.59 -15.68 -3.41
C GLN A 339 -10.11 -15.56 -3.07
N ILE A 340 -9.79 -15.12 -1.84
CA ILE A 340 -8.41 -15.09 -1.33
C ILE A 340 -7.84 -16.52 -1.34
N ASN A 341 -6.71 -16.75 -2.01
CA ASN A 341 -6.05 -18.05 -1.95
C ASN A 341 -5.61 -18.36 -0.51
N ALA A 342 -5.87 -19.58 0.00
CA ALA A 342 -5.60 -19.91 1.39
C ALA A 342 -4.11 -19.77 1.79
N ALA A 343 -3.17 -20.09 0.90
CA ALA A 343 -1.74 -19.89 1.16
C ALA A 343 -1.39 -18.40 1.19
N HIS A 344 -1.92 -17.61 0.24
CA HIS A 344 -1.70 -16.16 0.25
C HIS A 344 -2.37 -15.46 1.44
N ALA A 345 -3.52 -15.96 1.92
CA ALA A 345 -4.14 -15.47 3.17
C ALA A 345 -3.21 -15.66 4.39
N GLN A 346 -2.55 -16.81 4.47
CA GLN A 346 -1.55 -17.10 5.49
C GLN A 346 -0.35 -16.14 5.35
N ASP A 347 0.15 -15.93 4.13
CA ASP A 347 1.24 -14.98 3.84
C ASP A 347 0.88 -13.56 4.29
N LEU A 348 -0.30 -13.06 3.94
CA LEU A 348 -0.82 -11.76 4.37
C LEU A 348 -0.95 -11.67 5.90
N THR A 349 -1.39 -12.75 6.56
CA THR A 349 -1.46 -12.82 8.03
C THR A 349 -0.07 -12.72 8.68
N ILE A 350 0.93 -13.45 8.14
CA ILE A 350 2.33 -13.38 8.56
C ILE A 350 2.89 -11.97 8.36
N GLY A 351 2.65 -11.40 7.18
CA GLY A 351 3.02 -10.04 6.80
C GLY A 351 2.45 -9.02 7.77
N ARG A 352 1.13 -8.99 7.94
CA ARG A 352 0.39 -8.14 8.88
C ARG A 352 0.85 -8.30 10.33
N GLY A 353 1.33 -9.48 10.71
CA GLY A 353 1.92 -9.76 12.02
C GLY A 353 0.91 -9.98 13.16
N TYR A 354 -0.39 -10.11 12.83
CA TYR A 354 -1.43 -10.43 13.81
C TYR A 354 -2.60 -11.22 13.19
N THR A 355 -3.24 -12.05 14.01
CA THR A 355 -4.48 -12.76 13.68
C THR A 355 -5.71 -11.91 14.02
N THR A 356 -6.77 -12.01 13.20
CA THR A 356 -8.09 -11.43 13.47
C THR A 356 -8.82 -12.14 14.62
N PRO A 357 -9.91 -11.56 15.17
CA PRO A 357 -10.75 -12.26 16.13
C PRO A 357 -11.35 -13.56 15.57
N LEU A 358 -11.72 -13.62 14.29
CA LEU A 358 -12.27 -14.84 13.69
C LEU A 358 -11.19 -15.90 13.44
N GLN A 359 -10.01 -15.51 12.95
CA GLN A 359 -8.84 -16.40 12.89
C GLN A 359 -8.56 -17.05 14.24
N THR A 360 -8.57 -16.25 15.31
CA THR A 360 -8.30 -16.72 16.68
C THR A 360 -9.37 -17.72 17.14
N LYS A 361 -10.66 -17.43 16.90
CA LYS A 361 -11.76 -18.35 17.24
C LYS A 361 -11.71 -19.66 16.43
N ALA A 362 -11.46 -19.58 15.13
CA ALA A 362 -11.32 -20.77 14.28
C ALA A 362 -10.11 -21.63 14.67
N THR A 363 -9.01 -21.00 15.11
CA THR A 363 -7.83 -21.70 15.66
C THR A 363 -8.20 -22.46 16.94
N HIS A 364 -8.94 -21.85 17.86
CA HIS A 364 -9.38 -22.52 19.10
C HIS A 364 -10.34 -23.69 18.82
N GLU A 365 -11.28 -23.53 17.89
CA GLU A 365 -12.20 -24.59 17.47
C GLU A 365 -11.46 -25.80 16.86
N LEU A 366 -10.46 -25.55 16.01
CA LEU A 366 -9.61 -26.60 15.46
C LEU A 366 -8.78 -27.31 16.55
N ALA A 367 -8.22 -26.56 17.50
CA ALA A 367 -7.48 -27.16 18.63
C ALA A 367 -8.39 -28.06 19.48
N HIS A 368 -9.60 -27.60 19.82
CA HIS A 368 -10.59 -28.40 20.53
C HIS A 368 -10.93 -29.70 19.77
N ARG A 369 -11.15 -29.64 18.45
CA ARG A 369 -11.39 -30.85 17.64
C ARG A 369 -10.19 -31.78 17.54
N ALA A 370 -8.97 -31.23 17.58
CA ALA A 370 -7.74 -32.04 17.61
C ALA A 370 -7.65 -32.84 18.93
N GLU A 371 -7.92 -32.19 20.06
CA GLU A 371 -7.99 -32.84 21.39
C GLU A 371 -9.04 -33.95 21.44
N GLN A 372 -10.20 -33.73 20.82
CA GLN A 372 -11.28 -34.73 20.70
C GLN A 372 -11.04 -35.79 19.61
N GLN A 373 -9.89 -35.79 18.92
CA GLN A 373 -9.56 -36.70 17.81
C GLN A 373 -10.57 -36.66 16.63
N GLN A 374 -11.21 -35.51 16.41
CA GLN A 374 -12.24 -35.28 15.40
C GLN A 374 -11.70 -34.72 14.07
N LEU A 375 -10.38 -34.54 13.94
CA LEU A 375 -9.73 -34.07 12.71
C LEU A 375 -9.11 -35.23 11.95
N SER A 376 -9.09 -35.14 10.62
CA SER A 376 -8.27 -36.05 9.81
C SER A 376 -6.77 -35.70 9.99
N PRO A 377 -5.85 -36.68 9.80
CA PRO A 377 -4.41 -36.43 9.93
C PRO A 377 -3.90 -35.30 9.02
N GLU A 378 -4.48 -35.14 7.84
CA GLU A 378 -4.16 -34.04 6.93
C GLU A 378 -4.56 -32.67 7.50
N VAL A 379 -5.78 -32.55 8.01
CA VAL A 379 -6.30 -31.30 8.59
C VAL A 379 -5.52 -30.92 9.85
N GLN A 380 -5.22 -31.90 10.71
CA GLN A 380 -4.40 -31.69 11.89
C GLN A 380 -2.99 -31.19 11.52
N ARG A 381 -2.31 -31.83 10.56
CA ARG A 381 -1.00 -31.39 10.08
C ARG A 381 -1.00 -29.95 9.55
N ILE A 382 -2.02 -29.57 8.78
CA ILE A 382 -2.14 -28.20 8.25
C ILE A 382 -2.40 -27.20 9.39
N HIS A 383 -3.25 -27.56 10.35
CA HIS A 383 -3.53 -26.73 11.54
C HIS A 383 -2.26 -26.48 12.37
N GLU A 384 -1.48 -27.52 12.64
CA GLU A 384 -0.20 -27.46 13.37
C GLU A 384 0.85 -26.61 12.63
N GLN A 385 0.97 -26.76 11.30
CA GLN A 385 1.84 -25.94 10.46
C GLN A 385 1.46 -24.45 10.54
N MET A 386 0.17 -24.11 10.47
CA MET A 386 -0.29 -22.73 10.66
C MET A 386 -0.08 -22.23 12.09
N GLN A 387 -0.29 -23.06 13.12
CA GLN A 387 0.01 -22.67 14.50
C GLN A 387 1.50 -22.35 14.69
N ALA A 388 2.40 -23.12 14.09
CA ALA A 388 3.84 -22.86 14.14
C ALA A 388 4.20 -21.51 13.47
N SER A 389 3.59 -21.17 12.33
CA SER A 389 3.73 -19.86 11.68
C SER A 389 3.13 -18.70 12.48
N PHE A 390 2.02 -18.93 13.19
CA PHE A 390 1.26 -17.88 13.86
C PHE A 390 1.57 -17.72 15.36
N GLY A 391 2.27 -18.66 15.99
CA GLY A 391 2.42 -18.74 17.46
C GLY A 391 3.05 -17.51 18.13
N ASN A 392 3.90 -16.77 17.39
CA ASN A 392 4.56 -15.54 17.85
C ASN A 392 3.88 -14.25 17.35
N LEU A 393 2.74 -14.35 16.64
CA LEU A 393 2.03 -13.18 16.13
C LEU A 393 1.17 -12.52 17.21
N GLY A 394 0.92 -11.22 17.03
CA GLY A 394 -0.05 -10.51 17.86
C GLY A 394 -1.47 -11.05 17.68
N LYS A 395 -2.34 -10.84 18.67
CA LYS A 395 -3.78 -11.07 18.53
C LYS A 395 -4.47 -9.71 18.54
N THR A 396 -5.19 -9.35 17.47
CA THR A 396 -5.97 -8.11 17.50
C THR A 396 -7.33 -8.34 18.15
N THR A 397 -7.65 -7.52 19.15
CA THR A 397 -8.93 -7.56 19.87
C THR A 397 -9.98 -6.63 19.25
N GLN A 398 -9.70 -6.02 18.08
CA GLN A 398 -10.59 -5.04 17.45
C GLN A 398 -11.87 -5.71 16.89
N THR A 399 -12.82 -5.94 17.78
CA THR A 399 -14.21 -6.20 17.44
C THR A 399 -14.89 -4.92 16.98
N SER A 400 -15.61 -5.02 15.87
CA SER A 400 -16.60 -4.07 15.37
C SER A 400 -17.45 -3.40 16.44
N ALA A 401 -17.73 -2.10 16.27
CA ALA A 401 -19.09 -1.75 15.87
C ALA A 401 -20.17 -1.40 16.93
N PRO A 402 -19.98 -1.34 18.28
CA PRO A 402 -21.08 -0.93 19.17
C PRO A 402 -21.56 0.49 18.91
N THR A 403 -22.83 0.71 19.22
CA THR A 403 -23.57 1.93 18.94
C THR A 403 -23.20 3.11 19.84
N GLY A 404 -22.99 4.28 19.22
CA GLY A 404 -23.39 5.56 19.79
C GLY A 404 -22.29 6.45 20.39
N LYS A 405 -22.46 7.76 20.12
CA LYS A 405 -21.79 8.92 20.72
C LYS A 405 -20.34 9.20 20.26
N THR A 406 -20.27 10.09 19.26
CA THR A 406 -19.31 11.21 19.15
C THR A 406 -17.86 11.00 19.57
N GLN A 407 -16.96 10.90 18.58
CA GLN A 407 -15.53 11.21 18.73
C GLN A 407 -15.04 12.19 17.64
N PRO A 408 -13.91 12.90 17.85
CA PRO A 408 -13.55 14.09 17.07
C PRO A 408 -13.02 13.75 15.66
N SER A 409 -13.22 14.68 14.71
CA SER A 409 -12.77 14.52 13.32
C SER A 409 -11.26 14.23 13.20
N PRO A 410 -10.85 13.28 12.35
CA PRO A 410 -9.45 13.12 11.99
C PRO A 410 -8.95 14.33 11.20
N ARG A 411 -7.87 14.96 11.68
CA ARG A 411 -7.04 15.80 10.81
C ARG A 411 -6.05 14.84 10.10
N ALA A 412 -6.30 14.62 8.81
CA ALA A 412 -5.29 14.17 7.85
C ALA A 412 -4.08 15.14 7.86
N PRO A 413 -2.95 14.82 7.18
CA PRO A 413 -1.97 15.85 6.80
C PRO A 413 -2.71 17.10 6.27
N ARG A 414 -2.25 18.28 6.72
CA ARG A 414 -2.98 19.53 6.50
C ARG A 414 -2.89 19.97 5.03
N HIS A 415 -3.88 19.62 4.22
CA HIS A 415 -4.20 20.46 3.06
C HIS A 415 -4.69 21.83 3.59
N PRO A 416 -4.10 22.97 3.17
CA PRO A 416 -4.54 24.29 3.59
C PRO A 416 -5.86 24.67 2.90
N SER A 417 -6.96 24.57 3.64
CA SER A 417 -8.25 25.13 3.20
C SER A 417 -8.16 26.66 3.18
N ARG A 418 -8.39 27.26 2.00
CA ARG A 418 -8.43 28.72 1.75
C ARG A 418 -9.13 29.48 2.87
N GLY A 419 -8.45 30.48 3.44
CA GLY A 419 -9.08 31.51 4.24
C GLY A 419 -9.86 32.47 3.33
N THR A 420 -11.16 32.59 3.53
CA THR A 420 -11.94 33.72 2.98
C THR A 420 -11.53 34.99 3.69
N GLY A 421 -11.12 36.02 2.94
CA GLY A 421 -10.62 37.27 3.51
C GLY A 421 -11.66 37.99 4.36
N GLN A 422 -11.19 38.62 5.45
CA GLN A 422 -11.93 39.69 6.11
C GLN A 422 -11.78 40.97 5.27
N GLU A 423 -12.89 41.63 4.97
CA GLU A 423 -12.87 43.00 4.44
C GLU A 423 -12.34 43.96 5.51
N PRO A 424 -11.37 44.85 5.19
CA PRO A 424 -11.03 45.95 6.08
C PRO A 424 -12.12 47.02 6.01
N GLY A 425 -12.76 47.29 7.14
CA GLY A 425 -13.81 48.31 7.23
C GLY A 425 -13.31 49.70 6.87
N ARG A 426 -14.03 50.40 5.99
CA ARG A 426 -13.89 51.85 5.82
C ARG A 426 -14.71 52.57 6.88
N GLY A 427 -14.08 53.51 7.58
CA GLY A 427 -14.75 54.39 8.52
C GLY A 427 -14.16 55.80 8.47
N LEU A 428 -15.04 56.78 8.24
CA LEU A 428 -14.87 58.23 8.37
C LEU A 428 -14.01 58.93 7.29
N GLY A 429 -14.60 59.96 6.70
CA GLY A 429 -14.14 60.70 5.51
C GLY A 429 -15.35 61.13 4.69
#